data_AF-A0A497HZY9-F1
#
_entry.id   AF-A0A497HZY9-F1
#
_cell.length_a   1.000
_cell.length_b   1.000
_cell.length_c   1.000
_cell.angle_alpha   90.00
_cell.angle_beta   90.00
_cell.angle_gamma   90.00
#
_symmetry.space_group_name_H-M   'P 1'
#
loop_
_entity.id
_entity.type
_entity.pdbx_description
1 polymer ?
#
loop_
_entity_poly.entity_id
_entity_poly.type
_entity_poly.pdbx_seq_one_letter_code
_entity_poly.pdbx_strand_id
1 'polypeptide(L)'
;MNSILIRKALELKEESKSDALLVYISSKKDLEVFRSLKNSNVIIITNNKDLSKKEQELPVVLMPIELPRIKRRIALAIAAALENKLIEEGYNIIFVENTDKYRIISMEKAREGIDYGVYKLLSKSRDIDPDIVYSILEITKELGVKGREGEPVGTTFIIGDSGNVMRRSTQITYNPFESSFINVKDPVVKSMLKEYSRLDGAFVIGDDGRVISAARYLESGKNDIEMPKGLGARHISAAYITKVTDAIAVVLSESDKMIRIFSKGKLVLEVDPEEL
;
A
#
# COMPACT_ATOMS: atom_id res chain seq x y z
N MET A 1 -12.89 -19.49 23.76
CA MET A 1 -13.66 -18.83 22.67
C MET A 1 -12.81 -18.59 21.42
N ASN A 2 -11.55 -18.11 21.52
CA ASN A 2 -10.72 -17.86 20.33
C ASN A 2 -10.51 -19.08 19.41
N SER A 3 -10.53 -20.30 19.96
CA SER A 3 -10.30 -21.52 19.19
C SER A 3 -11.50 -22.09 18.42
N ILE A 4 -12.71 -21.56 18.58
CA ILE A 4 -13.90 -22.14 17.91
C ILE A 4 -13.93 -21.75 16.44
N LEU A 5 -13.75 -20.46 16.12
CA LEU A 5 -13.86 -19.96 14.74
C LEU A 5 -12.79 -20.58 13.83
N ILE A 6 -11.56 -20.71 14.34
CA ILE A 6 -10.44 -21.35 13.65
C ILE A 6 -10.74 -22.83 13.36
N ARG A 7 -11.26 -23.56 14.35
CA ARG A 7 -11.65 -24.97 14.16
C ARG A 7 -12.74 -25.10 13.10
N LYS A 8 -13.74 -24.21 13.11
CA LYS A 8 -14.77 -24.17 12.07
C LYS A 8 -14.23 -23.79 10.69
N ALA A 9 -13.22 -22.93 10.61
CA ALA A 9 -12.56 -22.62 9.34
C ALA A 9 -11.78 -23.83 8.79
N LEU A 10 -11.18 -24.65 9.67
CA LEU A 10 -10.53 -25.90 9.27
C LEU A 10 -11.53 -26.96 8.80
N GLU A 11 -12.60 -27.19 9.57
CA GLU A 11 -13.69 -28.09 9.15
C GLU A 11 -14.24 -27.65 7.78
N LEU A 12 -14.49 -26.35 7.61
CA LEU A 12 -14.96 -25.79 6.34
C LEU A 12 -13.94 -26.01 5.21
N LYS A 13 -12.64 -25.90 5.48
CA LYS A 13 -11.58 -26.14 4.48
C LYS A 13 -11.64 -27.58 3.98
N GLU A 14 -11.79 -28.53 4.90
CA GLU A 14 -11.85 -29.96 4.61
C GLU A 14 -13.14 -30.32 3.84
N GLU A 15 -14.30 -29.84 4.29
CA GLU A 15 -15.59 -30.10 3.65
C GLU A 15 -15.70 -29.47 2.25
N SER A 16 -15.24 -28.22 2.11
CA SER A 16 -15.26 -27.51 0.83
C SER A 16 -14.13 -27.93 -0.12
N LYS A 17 -13.17 -28.73 0.37
CA LYS A 17 -11.93 -29.08 -0.35
C LYS A 17 -11.16 -27.84 -0.80
N SER A 18 -11.14 -26.80 0.03
CA SER A 18 -10.36 -25.58 -0.24
C SER A 18 -8.87 -25.87 -0.18
N ASP A 19 -8.10 -25.24 -1.06
CA ASP A 19 -6.69 -25.51 -1.29
C ASP A 19 -5.81 -25.06 -0.11
N ALA A 20 -6.12 -23.92 0.50
CA ALA A 20 -5.38 -23.36 1.64
C ALA A 20 -6.26 -22.63 2.67
N LEU A 21 -5.75 -22.54 3.90
CA LEU A 21 -6.32 -21.71 4.97
C LEU A 21 -5.33 -20.61 5.33
N LEU A 22 -5.72 -19.36 5.11
CA LEU A 22 -5.03 -18.17 5.60
C LEU A 22 -5.59 -17.77 6.95
N VAL A 23 -4.71 -17.65 7.94
CA VAL A 23 -5.08 -17.34 9.32
C VAL A 23 -4.46 -16.00 9.69
N TYR A 24 -5.27 -14.98 9.91
CA TYR A 24 -4.75 -13.71 10.44
C TYR A 24 -4.57 -13.76 11.95
N ILE A 25 -3.37 -13.40 12.41
CA ILE A 25 -3.03 -13.28 13.83
C ILE A 25 -2.40 -11.93 14.13
N SER A 26 -2.77 -11.36 15.27
CA SER A 26 -2.18 -10.12 15.80
C SER A 26 -1.42 -10.33 17.11
N SER A 27 -1.60 -11.47 17.80
CA SER A 27 -1.01 -11.75 19.10
C SER A 27 -0.44 -13.17 19.25
N LYS A 28 0.49 -13.36 20.21
CA LYS A 28 1.05 -14.68 20.55
C LYS A 28 0.02 -15.66 21.12
N LYS A 29 -1.04 -15.16 21.78
CA LYS A 29 -2.10 -16.02 22.34
C LYS A 29 -2.84 -16.78 21.25
N ASP A 30 -2.89 -16.22 20.05
CA ASP A 30 -3.53 -16.87 18.92
C ASP A 30 -2.66 -18.05 18.44
N LEU A 31 -1.32 -17.93 18.45
CA LEU A 31 -0.36 -18.99 18.03
C LEU A 31 -0.53 -20.34 18.74
N GLU A 32 -0.78 -20.33 20.04
CA GLU A 32 -0.89 -21.56 20.84
C GLU A 32 -2.06 -22.43 20.40
N VAL A 33 -3.16 -21.81 19.93
CA VAL A 33 -4.31 -22.51 19.39
C VAL A 33 -3.94 -23.27 18.10
N PHE A 34 -2.99 -22.77 17.32
CA PHE A 34 -2.64 -23.29 16.00
C PHE A 34 -1.58 -24.38 16.00
N ARG A 35 -0.64 -24.39 16.97
CA ARG A 35 0.38 -25.45 17.08
C ARG A 35 -0.22 -26.86 17.23
N SER A 36 -1.46 -26.96 17.69
CA SER A 36 -2.18 -28.24 17.81
C SER A 36 -2.85 -28.70 16.50
N LEU A 37 -2.84 -27.86 15.46
CA LEU A 37 -3.51 -28.09 14.18
C LEU A 37 -2.46 -28.48 13.13
N LYS A 38 -2.07 -29.75 13.12
CA LYS A 38 -1.22 -30.32 12.06
C LYS A 38 -2.04 -30.49 10.79
N ASN A 39 -2.01 -29.51 9.89
CA ASN A 39 -2.72 -29.60 8.61
C ASN A 39 -1.89 -29.00 7.46
N SER A 40 -1.95 -29.63 6.29
CA SER A 40 -0.89 -29.55 5.28
C SER A 40 -0.74 -28.18 4.61
N ASN A 41 -1.76 -27.31 4.60
CA ASN A 41 -1.72 -26.01 3.90
C ASN A 41 -2.36 -24.90 4.75
N VAL A 42 -1.87 -24.70 5.97
CA VAL A 42 -2.23 -23.55 6.82
C VAL A 42 -1.11 -22.52 6.73
N ILE A 43 -1.46 -21.27 6.41
CA ILE A 43 -0.52 -20.15 6.30
C ILE A 43 -0.93 -19.08 7.31
N ILE A 44 0.02 -18.66 8.12
CA ILE A 44 -0.18 -17.61 9.11
C ILE A 44 0.11 -16.27 8.46
N ILE A 45 -0.82 -15.34 8.59
CA ILE A 45 -0.72 -13.96 8.13
C ILE A 45 -0.67 -13.08 9.36
N THR A 46 0.31 -12.17 9.44
CA THR A 46 0.43 -11.27 10.59
C THR A 46 1.05 -9.94 10.19
N ASN A 47 0.71 -8.86 10.87
CA ASN A 47 1.44 -7.59 10.82
C ASN A 47 2.51 -7.47 11.91
N ASN A 48 2.62 -8.46 12.80
CA ASN A 48 3.52 -8.43 13.94
C ASN A 48 4.88 -9.08 13.60
N LYS A 49 5.93 -8.25 13.52
CA LYS A 49 7.31 -8.67 13.20
C LYS A 49 7.90 -9.69 14.19
N ASP A 50 7.44 -9.72 15.44
CA ASP A 50 7.90 -10.71 16.40
C ASP A 50 7.27 -12.08 16.18
N LEU A 51 6.06 -12.11 15.60
CA LEU A 51 5.38 -13.35 15.23
C LEU A 51 5.94 -13.92 13.91
N SER A 52 6.45 -13.08 13.01
CA SER A 52 7.03 -13.56 11.74
C SER A 52 8.41 -14.24 11.86
N LYS A 53 9.00 -14.28 13.06
CA LYS A 53 10.31 -14.93 13.30
C LYS A 53 10.16 -16.47 13.23
N LYS A 54 11.17 -17.12 12.62
CA LYS A 54 11.28 -18.53 12.15
C LYS A 54 10.98 -19.68 13.13
N GLU A 55 10.40 -19.45 14.30
CA GLU A 55 10.12 -20.50 15.30
C GLU A 55 8.71 -21.12 15.17
N GLN A 56 8.23 -21.28 13.94
CA GLN A 56 6.90 -21.83 13.69
C GLN A 56 6.98 -22.98 12.68
N GLU A 57 6.29 -24.08 13.01
CA GLU A 57 6.13 -25.25 12.13
C GLU A 57 5.32 -24.94 10.86
N LEU A 58 4.66 -23.77 10.81
CA LEU A 58 3.79 -23.32 9.72
C LEU A 58 4.43 -22.14 8.96
N PRO A 59 4.18 -22.00 7.65
CA PRO A 59 4.56 -20.81 6.89
C PRO A 59 3.93 -19.54 7.48
N VAL A 60 4.75 -18.50 7.69
CA VAL A 60 4.31 -17.20 8.19
C VAL A 60 4.64 -16.11 7.18
N VAL A 61 3.65 -15.28 6.84
CA VAL A 61 3.81 -14.10 5.98
C VAL A 61 3.55 -12.84 6.78
N LEU A 62 4.52 -11.92 6.73
CA LEU A 62 4.39 -10.59 7.30
C LEU A 62 3.65 -9.68 6.32
N MET A 63 2.54 -9.10 6.76
CA MET A 63 1.86 -7.99 6.11
C MET A 63 2.60 -6.69 6.39
N PRO A 64 2.82 -5.84 5.37
CA PRO A 64 3.56 -4.59 5.55
C PRO A 64 2.79 -3.54 6.35
N ILE A 65 1.45 -3.62 6.38
CA ILE A 65 0.56 -2.68 7.08
C ILE A 65 -0.67 -3.40 7.64
N GLU A 66 -1.32 -2.79 8.62
CA GLU A 66 -2.64 -3.21 9.06
C GLU A 66 -3.74 -2.39 8.38
N LEU A 67 -4.61 -3.08 7.64
CA LEU A 67 -5.72 -2.41 6.96
C LEU A 67 -6.99 -2.41 7.81
N PRO A 68 -7.67 -1.26 7.96
CA PRO A 68 -8.88 -1.17 8.76
C PRO A 68 -10.11 -1.74 8.05
N ARG A 69 -10.10 -1.90 6.72
CA ARG A 69 -11.20 -2.50 5.96
C ARG A 69 -10.95 -3.99 5.74
N ILE A 70 -11.83 -4.84 6.25
CA ILE A 70 -11.64 -6.30 6.20
C ILE A 70 -11.47 -6.85 4.78
N LYS A 71 -12.27 -6.39 3.80
CA LYS A 71 -12.12 -6.82 2.39
C LYS A 71 -10.73 -6.55 1.83
N ARG A 72 -10.17 -5.36 2.09
CA ARG A 72 -8.81 -5.03 1.64
C ARG A 72 -7.75 -5.80 2.40
N ARG A 73 -7.96 -6.08 3.69
CA ARG A 73 -7.06 -6.92 4.47
C ARG A 73 -7.00 -8.35 3.90
N ILE A 74 -8.15 -8.93 3.56
CA ILE A 74 -8.25 -10.25 2.92
C ILE A 74 -7.51 -10.24 1.58
N ALA A 75 -7.79 -9.25 0.71
CA ALA A 75 -7.09 -9.10 -0.57
C ALA A 75 -5.56 -8.99 -0.38
N LEU A 76 -5.11 -8.13 0.55
CA LEU A 76 -3.70 -7.94 0.85
C LEU A 76 -3.05 -9.23 1.41
N ALA A 77 -3.78 -10.02 2.21
CA ALA A 77 -3.31 -11.31 2.73
C ALA A 77 -3.15 -12.36 1.63
N ILE A 78 -4.10 -12.43 0.70
CA ILE A 78 -4.03 -13.34 -0.47
C ILE A 78 -2.87 -12.92 -1.39
N ALA A 79 -2.75 -11.63 -1.70
CA ALA A 79 -1.64 -11.10 -2.49
C ALA A 79 -0.28 -11.39 -1.84
N ALA A 80 -0.20 -11.26 -0.51
CA ALA A 80 0.99 -11.62 0.25
C ALA A 80 1.35 -13.11 0.11
N ALA A 81 0.36 -14.00 0.24
CA ALA A 81 0.60 -15.44 0.09
C ALA A 81 1.00 -15.83 -1.35
N LEU A 82 0.42 -15.19 -2.37
CA LEU A 82 0.79 -15.37 -3.79
C LEU A 82 2.24 -14.91 -4.06
N GLU A 83 2.61 -13.67 -3.67
CA GLU A 83 3.96 -13.14 -3.92
C GLU A 83 5.04 -13.95 -3.18
N ASN A 84 4.71 -14.54 -2.02
CA ASN A 84 5.59 -15.45 -1.28
C ASN A 84 5.55 -16.90 -1.79
N LYS A 85 4.80 -17.20 -2.86
CA LYS A 85 4.68 -18.52 -3.49
C LYS A 85 4.19 -19.62 -2.53
N LEU A 86 3.33 -19.25 -1.59
CA LEU A 86 2.72 -20.20 -0.64
C LEU A 86 1.36 -20.72 -1.14
N ILE A 87 0.75 -20.02 -2.09
CA ILE A 87 -0.46 -20.41 -2.82
C ILE A 87 -0.28 -20.07 -4.31
N GLU A 88 -1.15 -20.60 -5.17
CA GLU A 88 -1.13 -20.34 -6.61
C GLU A 88 -2.41 -19.64 -7.10
N GLU A 89 -2.35 -19.07 -8.29
CA GLU A 89 -3.49 -18.47 -8.98
C GLU A 89 -4.65 -19.48 -9.07
N GLY A 90 -5.86 -19.02 -8.74
CA GLY A 90 -7.06 -19.84 -8.82
C GLY A 90 -7.34 -20.75 -7.61
N TYR A 91 -6.44 -20.81 -6.61
CA TYR A 91 -6.70 -21.55 -5.37
C TYR A 91 -7.97 -21.05 -4.68
N ASN A 92 -8.77 -21.96 -4.15
CA ASN A 92 -9.86 -21.66 -3.24
C ASN A 92 -9.29 -21.52 -1.83
N ILE A 93 -9.45 -20.33 -1.27
CA ILE A 93 -8.84 -19.91 -0.02
C ILE A 93 -9.93 -19.74 1.03
N ILE A 94 -9.69 -20.30 2.21
CA ILE A 94 -10.42 -19.86 3.41
C ILE A 94 -9.54 -18.85 4.13
N PHE A 95 -10.07 -17.66 4.38
CA PHE A 95 -9.47 -16.68 5.27
C PHE A 95 -10.21 -16.70 6.61
N VAL A 96 -9.48 -16.74 7.72
CA VAL A 96 -10.06 -16.61 9.06
C VAL A 96 -9.33 -15.54 9.86
N GLU A 97 -10.12 -14.68 10.50
CA GLU A 97 -9.65 -13.74 11.51
C GLU A 97 -10.55 -13.82 12.74
N ASN A 98 -9.94 -13.94 13.92
CA ASN A 98 -10.63 -13.95 15.20
C ASN A 98 -9.97 -13.00 16.20
N THR A 99 -10.10 -11.71 15.94
CA THR A 99 -9.65 -10.62 16.82
C THR A 99 -10.84 -10.00 17.54
N ASP A 100 -10.58 -9.07 18.48
CA ASP A 100 -11.65 -8.32 19.14
C ASP A 100 -12.46 -7.47 18.15
N LYS A 101 -11.82 -7.05 17.05
CA LYS A 101 -12.42 -6.21 16.00
C LYS A 101 -13.16 -7.02 14.94
N TYR A 102 -12.63 -8.18 14.55
CA TYR A 102 -13.22 -9.02 13.50
C TYR A 102 -13.30 -10.48 13.93
N ARG A 103 -14.47 -11.07 13.70
CA ARG A 103 -14.71 -12.52 13.83
C ARG A 103 -15.32 -12.99 12.52
N ILE A 104 -14.48 -13.40 11.57
CA ILE A 104 -14.89 -13.68 10.19
C ILE A 104 -14.22 -14.94 9.66
N ILE A 105 -14.98 -15.69 8.87
CA ILE A 105 -14.48 -16.68 7.92
C ILE A 105 -14.93 -16.21 6.54
N SER A 106 -14.02 -16.08 5.59
CA SER A 106 -14.31 -15.73 4.19
C SER A 106 -13.79 -16.82 3.28
N MET A 107 -14.56 -17.15 2.24
CA MET A 107 -14.10 -18.02 1.15
C MET A 107 -13.83 -17.15 -0.06
N GLU A 108 -12.61 -17.21 -0.57
CA GLU A 108 -12.14 -16.37 -1.66
C GLU A 108 -11.46 -17.23 -2.72
N LYS A 109 -11.33 -16.69 -3.93
CA LYS A 109 -10.48 -17.26 -4.96
C LYS A 109 -9.22 -16.44 -5.08
N ALA A 110 -8.06 -17.07 -4.98
CA ALA A 110 -6.78 -16.42 -5.18
C ALA A 110 -6.70 -15.89 -6.62
N ARG A 111 -6.44 -14.59 -6.75
CA ARG A 111 -6.28 -13.89 -8.02
C ARG A 111 -5.05 -12.98 -7.96
N GLU A 112 -4.19 -13.04 -8.96
CA GLU A 112 -3.11 -12.09 -9.15
C GLU A 112 -3.71 -10.69 -9.29
N GLY A 113 -3.09 -9.71 -8.61
CA GLY A 113 -3.59 -8.34 -8.60
C GLY A 113 -4.89 -8.12 -7.82
N ILE A 114 -5.36 -9.08 -7.00
CA ILE A 114 -6.57 -8.92 -6.15
C ILE A 114 -6.52 -7.68 -5.23
N ASP A 115 -5.31 -7.23 -4.89
CA ASP A 115 -5.04 -6.05 -4.07
C ASP A 115 -4.51 -4.87 -4.91
N TYR A 116 -4.64 -4.93 -6.23
CA TYR A 116 -4.11 -3.96 -7.20
C TYR A 116 -2.59 -3.74 -7.11
N GLY A 117 -1.84 -4.71 -6.58
CA GLY A 117 -0.38 -4.63 -6.45
C GLY A 117 0.11 -3.85 -5.23
N VAL A 118 -0.79 -3.49 -4.30
CA VAL A 118 -0.45 -2.75 -3.07
C VAL A 118 0.56 -3.52 -2.20
N TYR A 119 0.42 -4.84 -2.04
CA TYR A 119 1.37 -5.66 -1.29
C TYR A 119 2.78 -5.56 -1.88
N LYS A 120 2.89 -5.69 -3.20
CA LYS A 120 4.17 -5.65 -3.92
C LYS A 120 4.83 -4.28 -3.80
N LEU A 121 4.04 -3.20 -3.88
CA LEU A 121 4.51 -1.83 -3.65
C LEU A 121 5.09 -1.70 -2.24
N LEU A 122 4.29 -2.03 -1.22
CA LEU A 122 4.65 -1.78 0.18
C LEU A 122 5.78 -2.68 0.66
N SER A 123 5.84 -3.94 0.21
CA SER A 123 6.90 -4.89 0.56
C SER A 123 8.27 -4.55 -0.06
N LYS A 124 8.29 -3.82 -1.19
CA LYS A 124 9.52 -3.40 -1.88
C LYS A 124 10.02 -2.01 -1.48
N SER A 125 9.21 -1.23 -0.76
CA SER A 125 9.51 0.13 -0.29
C SER A 125 10.35 0.12 0.99
N ARG A 126 11.52 -0.53 0.99
CA ARG A 126 12.24 -0.92 2.23
C ARG A 126 12.66 0.23 3.15
N ASP A 127 12.89 1.41 2.60
CA ASP A 127 13.43 2.57 3.33
C ASP A 127 12.35 3.58 3.74
N ILE A 128 11.09 3.31 3.40
CA ILE A 128 9.95 4.19 3.72
C ILE A 128 8.94 3.39 4.52
N ASP A 129 8.44 3.97 5.61
CA ASP A 129 7.37 3.35 6.38
C ASP A 129 6.14 3.08 5.47
N PRO A 130 5.72 1.81 5.30
CA PRO A 130 4.59 1.45 4.46
C PRO A 130 3.29 2.19 4.79
N ASP A 131 3.08 2.60 6.06
CA ASP A 131 1.90 3.37 6.45
C ASP A 131 1.90 4.75 5.76
N ILE A 132 3.05 5.38 5.56
CA ILE A 132 3.15 6.69 4.87
C ILE A 132 2.75 6.55 3.40
N VAL A 133 3.30 5.53 2.72
CA VAL A 133 2.98 5.25 1.32
C VAL A 133 1.49 4.98 1.16
N TYR A 134 0.92 4.17 2.06
CA TYR A 134 -0.50 3.86 2.04
C TYR A 134 -1.39 5.07 2.38
N SER A 135 -0.99 5.93 3.33
CA SER A 135 -1.70 7.18 3.63
C SER A 135 -1.75 8.10 2.40
N ILE A 136 -0.63 8.30 1.70
CA ILE A 136 -0.60 9.10 0.47
C ILE A 136 -1.45 8.45 -0.63
N LEU A 137 -1.41 7.11 -0.75
CA LEU A 137 -2.25 6.39 -1.70
C LEU A 137 -3.75 6.59 -1.42
N GLU A 138 -4.19 6.55 -0.16
CA GLU A 138 -5.58 6.82 0.23
C GLU A 138 -6.01 8.28 0.06
N ILE A 139 -5.07 9.23 0.18
CA ILE A 139 -5.30 10.65 -0.11
C ILE A 139 -5.46 10.84 -1.61
N THR A 140 -4.57 10.25 -2.40
CA THR A 140 -4.58 10.28 -3.87
C THR A 140 -5.85 9.63 -4.42
N LYS A 141 -6.26 8.47 -3.86
CA LYS A 141 -7.55 7.84 -4.15
C LYS A 141 -8.70 8.82 -3.98
N GLU A 142 -8.77 9.48 -2.82
CA GLU A 142 -9.91 10.36 -2.55
C GLU A 142 -9.91 11.59 -3.46
N LEU A 143 -8.73 12.11 -3.83
CA LEU A 143 -8.59 13.15 -4.85
C LEU A 143 -9.05 12.66 -6.23
N GLY A 144 -8.72 11.43 -6.63
CA GLY A 144 -9.14 10.88 -7.92
C GLY A 144 -10.64 10.64 -8.01
N VAL A 145 -11.25 10.12 -6.94
CA VAL A 145 -12.70 9.82 -6.89
C VAL A 145 -13.53 11.09 -6.73
N LYS A 146 -13.21 11.94 -5.76
CA LYS A 146 -14.05 13.11 -5.43
C LYS A 146 -13.64 14.37 -6.18
N GLY A 147 -12.44 14.39 -6.76
CA GLY A 147 -11.83 15.63 -7.20
C GLY A 147 -11.66 16.62 -6.05
N ARG A 148 -11.57 17.89 -6.43
CA ARG A 148 -11.78 19.02 -5.54
C ARG A 148 -12.97 19.80 -6.05
N GLU A 149 -13.97 20.03 -5.19
CA GLU A 149 -15.20 20.73 -5.57
C GLU A 149 -15.90 20.07 -6.79
N GLY A 150 -15.67 18.77 -7.00
CA GLY A 150 -16.20 17.98 -8.13
C GLY A 150 -15.28 17.89 -9.35
N GLU A 151 -14.23 18.71 -9.42
CA GLU A 151 -13.32 18.77 -10.57
C GLU A 151 -12.08 17.88 -10.39
N PRO A 152 -11.59 17.20 -11.44
CA PRO A 152 -10.34 16.44 -11.39
C PRO A 152 -9.16 17.35 -11.09
N VAL A 153 -8.26 16.92 -10.19
CA VAL A 153 -7.04 17.67 -9.87
C VAL A 153 -5.83 16.75 -10.00
N GLY A 154 -5.02 16.99 -11.03
CA GLY A 154 -3.74 16.30 -11.17
C GLY A 154 -2.80 16.69 -10.03
N THR A 155 -2.23 15.69 -9.36
CA THR A 155 -1.40 15.91 -8.16
C THR A 155 -0.19 14.99 -8.17
N THR A 156 0.96 15.47 -7.70
CA THR A 156 2.17 14.65 -7.54
C THR A 156 2.66 14.69 -6.10
N PHE A 157 2.86 13.52 -5.50
CA PHE A 157 3.47 13.35 -4.18
C PHE A 157 4.80 12.62 -4.35
N ILE A 158 5.87 13.14 -3.76
CA ILE A 158 7.17 12.48 -3.66
C ILE A 158 7.39 12.10 -2.20
N ILE A 159 7.71 10.84 -1.92
CA ILE A 159 7.78 10.27 -0.58
C ILE A 159 9.20 9.76 -0.34
N GLY A 160 9.80 10.18 0.77
CA GLY A 160 11.15 9.78 1.15
C GLY A 160 12.26 10.56 0.42
N ASP A 161 13.49 10.35 0.88
CA ASP A 161 14.72 11.01 0.38
C ASP A 161 14.56 12.53 0.15
N SER A 162 13.83 13.18 1.07
CA SER A 162 13.35 14.56 0.90
C SER A 162 14.51 15.54 0.71
N GLY A 163 15.66 15.31 1.36
CA GLY A 163 16.85 16.13 1.19
C GLY A 163 17.39 16.15 -0.25
N ASN A 164 17.51 14.99 -0.90
CA ASN A 164 17.93 14.93 -2.30
C ASN A 164 16.85 15.49 -3.24
N VAL A 165 15.57 15.20 -2.97
CA VAL A 165 14.44 15.73 -3.75
C VAL A 165 14.40 17.26 -3.70
N MET A 166 14.62 17.86 -2.53
CA MET A 166 14.65 19.31 -2.36
C MET A 166 15.83 19.96 -3.09
N ARG A 167 17.01 19.31 -3.12
CA ARG A 167 18.17 19.76 -3.91
C ARG A 167 17.94 19.68 -5.42
N ARG A 168 17.08 18.77 -5.87
CA ARG A 168 16.73 18.52 -7.29
C ARG A 168 15.36 19.08 -7.67
N SER A 169 14.95 20.14 -7.00
CA SER A 169 13.71 20.84 -7.30
C SER A 169 13.84 22.32 -7.01
N THR A 170 12.91 23.11 -7.50
CA THR A 170 12.83 24.55 -7.23
C THR A 170 11.44 24.91 -6.73
N GLN A 171 11.39 25.87 -5.80
CA GLN A 171 10.12 26.37 -5.28
C GLN A 171 9.41 27.19 -6.35
N ILE A 172 8.18 26.83 -6.74
CA ILE A 172 7.40 27.59 -7.73
C ILE A 172 6.73 28.80 -7.08
N THR A 173 6.09 28.58 -5.93
CA THR A 173 5.34 29.60 -5.18
C THR A 173 5.48 29.36 -3.67
N TYR A 174 4.85 30.16 -2.83
CA TYR A 174 4.88 30.01 -1.38
C TYR A 174 4.63 28.55 -0.91
N ASN A 175 5.43 28.09 0.05
CA ASN A 175 5.28 26.78 0.67
C ASN A 175 4.40 26.87 1.95
N PRO A 176 3.14 26.39 1.93
CA PRO A 176 2.24 26.45 3.09
C PRO A 176 2.65 25.53 4.25
N PHE A 177 3.61 24.64 4.03
CA PHE A 177 4.09 23.68 5.04
C PHE A 177 5.42 24.08 5.66
N GLU A 178 5.95 25.25 5.31
CA GLU A 178 7.17 25.76 5.91
C GLU A 178 7.04 25.85 7.43
N SER A 179 8.00 25.26 8.14
CA SER A 179 7.99 25.15 9.61
C SER A 179 6.77 24.45 10.24
N SER A 180 5.92 23.78 9.45
CA SER A 180 4.81 22.96 9.95
C SER A 180 5.29 21.56 10.36
N PHE A 181 4.68 20.96 11.38
CA PHE A 181 5.00 19.59 11.85
C PHE A 181 3.91 18.57 11.50
N ILE A 182 3.10 18.89 10.49
CA ILE A 182 1.96 18.05 10.12
C ILE A 182 2.43 16.73 9.51
N ASN A 183 1.73 15.64 9.85
CA ASN A 183 2.06 14.30 9.36
C ASN A 183 0.93 13.75 8.48
N VAL A 184 1.27 13.08 7.37
CA VAL A 184 0.28 12.52 6.45
C VAL A 184 -0.60 11.43 7.07
N LYS A 185 -0.18 10.86 8.22
CA LYS A 185 -0.99 9.93 9.01
C LYS A 185 -2.12 10.62 9.79
N ASP A 186 -2.05 11.95 9.97
CA ASP A 186 -3.07 12.71 10.66
C ASP A 186 -4.30 12.93 9.77
N PRO A 187 -5.53 12.60 10.21
CA PRO A 187 -6.73 12.74 9.40
C PRO A 187 -6.99 14.16 8.87
N VAL A 188 -6.59 15.19 9.63
CA VAL A 188 -6.76 16.60 9.24
C VAL A 188 -5.92 16.99 8.03
N VAL A 189 -4.75 16.36 7.86
CA VAL A 189 -3.81 16.66 6.78
C VAL A 189 -4.38 16.30 5.42
N LYS A 190 -5.27 15.30 5.37
CA LYS A 190 -5.98 14.94 4.14
C LYS A 190 -6.75 16.13 3.55
N SER A 191 -7.48 16.88 4.37
CA SER A 191 -8.24 18.05 3.90
C SER A 191 -7.30 19.17 3.45
N MET A 192 -6.19 19.38 4.16
CA MET A 192 -5.18 20.39 3.80
C MET A 192 -4.50 20.07 2.47
N LEU A 193 -4.03 18.82 2.27
CA LEU A 193 -3.38 18.42 1.02
C LEU A 193 -4.32 18.53 -0.17
N LYS A 194 -5.62 18.25 0.02
CA LYS A 194 -6.63 18.51 -1.00
C LYS A 194 -6.77 19.99 -1.34
N GLU A 195 -6.80 20.86 -0.34
CA GLU A 195 -6.90 22.30 -0.57
C GLU A 195 -5.72 22.84 -1.38
N TYR A 196 -4.50 22.39 -1.06
CA TYR A 196 -3.25 22.80 -1.70
C TYR A 196 -2.92 22.04 -2.98
N SER A 197 -3.67 20.99 -3.34
CA SER A 197 -3.46 20.24 -4.60
C SER A 197 -3.65 21.08 -5.86
N ARG A 198 -4.27 22.26 -5.73
CA ARG A 198 -4.39 23.27 -6.80
C ARG A 198 -3.07 23.91 -7.21
N LEU A 199 -2.07 23.85 -6.33
CA LEU A 199 -0.78 24.46 -6.60
C LEU A 199 -0.04 23.61 -7.61
N ASP A 200 0.57 24.26 -8.60
CA ASP A 200 1.38 23.54 -9.57
C ASP A 200 2.67 23.00 -8.91
N GLY A 201 3.14 21.86 -9.39
CA GLY A 201 4.28 21.14 -8.85
C GLY A 201 3.93 19.98 -7.90
N ALA A 202 4.94 19.50 -7.19
CA ALA A 202 4.83 18.33 -6.33
C ALA A 202 4.81 18.68 -4.83
N PHE A 203 4.13 17.85 -4.06
CA PHE A 203 4.34 17.73 -2.62
C PHE A 203 5.56 16.86 -2.34
N VAL A 204 6.35 17.23 -1.34
CA VAL A 204 7.48 16.43 -0.84
C VAL A 204 7.17 16.01 0.58
N ILE A 205 7.19 14.70 0.81
CA ILE A 205 6.86 14.04 2.07
C ILE A 205 8.14 13.38 2.60
N GLY A 206 8.44 13.63 3.87
CA GLY A 206 9.56 13.01 4.58
C GLY A 206 9.39 11.51 4.73
N ASP A 207 10.50 10.84 5.02
CA ASP A 207 10.58 9.46 5.46
C ASP A 207 9.85 9.20 6.79
N ASP A 208 9.67 10.24 7.60
CA ASP A 208 8.87 10.25 8.83
C ASP A 208 7.37 10.56 8.61
N GLY A 209 6.99 10.90 7.37
CA GLY A 209 5.61 11.24 6.99
C GLY A 209 5.27 12.71 7.15
N ARG A 210 6.23 13.57 7.52
CA ARG A 210 6.02 15.01 7.58
C ARG A 210 5.87 15.60 6.18
N VAL A 211 4.94 16.53 6.01
CA VAL A 211 4.85 17.30 4.75
C VAL A 211 5.96 18.37 4.77
N ILE A 212 6.97 18.20 3.91
CA ILE A 212 8.15 19.08 3.85
C ILE A 212 7.87 20.31 3.00
N SER A 213 7.23 20.11 1.85
CA SER A 213 6.97 21.19 0.92
C SER A 213 5.79 20.90 -0.01
N ALA A 214 5.16 21.96 -0.49
CA ALA A 214 4.26 21.94 -1.64
C ALA A 214 4.85 22.78 -2.78
N ALA A 215 4.27 22.64 -3.97
CA ALA A 215 4.60 23.46 -5.14
C ALA A 215 6.07 23.40 -5.58
N ARG A 216 6.65 22.20 -5.56
CA ARG A 216 8.01 21.95 -6.04
C ARG A 216 8.01 21.63 -7.53
N TYR A 217 8.71 22.43 -8.31
CA TYR A 217 9.08 22.07 -9.67
C TYR A 217 10.19 21.03 -9.60
N LEU A 218 9.88 19.80 -9.99
CA LEU A 218 10.86 18.71 -10.01
C LEU A 218 11.72 18.82 -11.27
N GLU A 219 13.04 18.64 -11.12
CA GLU A 219 13.92 18.42 -12.26
C GLU A 219 13.35 17.30 -13.15
N SER A 220 13.54 17.46 -14.45
CA SER A 220 13.27 16.42 -15.44
C SER A 220 14.51 16.21 -16.30
N GLY A 221 14.78 14.96 -16.64
CA GLY A 221 15.90 14.59 -17.49
C GLY A 221 15.53 13.49 -18.45
N LYS A 222 16.27 13.39 -19.55
CA LYS A 222 16.10 12.34 -20.58
C LYS A 222 16.93 11.08 -20.31
N ASN A 223 17.53 10.93 -19.12
CA ASN A 223 18.18 9.66 -18.73
C ASN A 223 17.20 8.52 -18.99
N ASP A 224 17.67 7.33 -19.39
CA ASP A 224 16.88 6.15 -19.82
C ASP A 224 15.66 5.82 -18.93
N ILE A 225 14.60 6.60 -19.03
CA ILE A 225 13.35 6.39 -18.31
C ILE A 225 12.45 5.72 -19.32
N GLU A 226 12.20 4.44 -19.09
CA GLU A 226 11.21 3.69 -19.85
C GLU A 226 9.82 4.17 -19.42
N MET A 227 9.23 5.05 -20.22
CA MET A 227 7.87 5.56 -19.99
C MET A 227 6.89 4.99 -21.01
N PRO A 228 5.71 4.54 -20.57
CA PRO A 228 4.56 4.34 -21.46
C PRO A 228 4.28 5.60 -22.29
N LYS A 229 3.85 5.40 -23.54
CA LYS A 229 3.42 6.51 -24.41
C LYS A 229 2.16 7.17 -23.81
N GLY A 230 2.02 8.47 -24.04
CA GLY A 230 0.84 9.24 -23.60
C GLY A 230 0.96 9.89 -22.22
N LEU A 231 2.07 9.68 -21.51
CA LEU A 231 2.29 10.29 -20.20
C LEU A 231 2.98 11.67 -20.32
N GLY A 232 2.35 12.69 -19.72
CA GLY A 232 2.83 14.08 -19.77
C GLY A 232 3.96 14.42 -18.79
N ALA A 233 4.33 15.71 -18.75
CA ALA A 233 5.50 16.23 -18.02
C ALA A 233 5.56 15.83 -16.53
N ARG A 234 4.43 15.83 -15.81
CA ARG A 234 4.38 15.42 -14.38
C ARG A 234 4.89 13.99 -14.18
N HIS A 235 4.50 13.07 -15.06
CA HIS A 235 4.93 11.68 -14.99
C HIS A 235 6.42 11.53 -15.33
N ILE A 236 6.91 12.30 -16.31
CA ILE A 236 8.34 12.29 -16.69
C ILE A 236 9.19 12.79 -15.52
N SER A 237 8.82 13.89 -14.87
CA SER A 237 9.54 14.39 -13.71
C SER A 237 9.46 13.44 -12.52
N ALA A 238 8.30 12.82 -12.26
CA ALA A 238 8.13 11.81 -11.21
C ALA A 238 8.99 10.56 -11.45
N ALA A 239 9.05 10.06 -12.68
CA ALA A 239 9.92 8.95 -13.03
C ALA A 239 11.40 9.35 -12.93
N TYR A 240 11.78 10.53 -13.42
CA TYR A 240 13.15 11.02 -13.32
C TYR A 240 13.60 11.18 -11.88
N ILE A 241 12.81 11.85 -11.03
CA ILE A 241 13.21 12.12 -9.64
C ILE A 241 13.44 10.81 -8.89
N THR A 242 12.52 9.83 -9.03
CA THR A 242 12.66 8.51 -8.39
C THR A 242 13.78 7.66 -8.96
N LYS A 243 14.34 8.00 -10.13
CA LYS A 243 15.53 7.37 -10.71
C LYS A 243 16.81 7.90 -10.07
N VAL A 244 16.86 9.20 -9.75
CA VAL A 244 18.07 9.89 -9.24
C VAL A 244 18.04 10.12 -7.73
N THR A 245 17.01 9.61 -7.05
CA THR A 245 16.84 9.60 -5.58
C THR A 245 16.32 8.23 -5.12
N ASP A 246 16.23 8.02 -3.80
CA ASP A 246 15.59 6.85 -3.20
C ASP A 246 14.08 7.03 -2.95
N ALA A 247 13.49 8.10 -3.49
CA ALA A 247 12.09 8.43 -3.27
C ALA A 247 11.13 7.55 -4.11
N ILE A 248 9.86 7.54 -3.68
CA ILE A 248 8.71 7.01 -4.42
C ILE A 248 7.84 8.19 -4.87
N ALA A 249 7.31 8.14 -6.10
CA ALA A 249 6.38 9.14 -6.58
C ALA A 249 4.99 8.55 -6.77
N VAL A 250 3.96 9.23 -6.27
CA VAL A 250 2.55 8.92 -6.52
C VAL A 250 1.96 10.07 -7.33
N VAL A 251 1.49 9.78 -8.55
CA VAL A 251 0.95 10.75 -9.49
C VAL A 251 -0.52 10.44 -9.73
N LEU A 252 -1.39 11.39 -9.42
CA LEU A 252 -2.76 11.43 -9.92
C LEU A 252 -2.78 12.21 -11.22
N SER A 253 -3.24 11.57 -12.27
CA SER A 253 -3.36 12.20 -13.58
C SER A 253 -4.62 13.05 -13.67
N GLU A 254 -4.48 14.22 -14.27
CA GLU A 254 -5.60 15.14 -14.49
C GLU A 254 -6.47 14.71 -15.67
N SER A 255 -5.86 14.11 -16.70
CA SER A 255 -6.52 13.81 -17.97
C SER A 255 -7.30 12.50 -17.97
N ASP A 256 -6.76 11.46 -17.32
CA ASP A 256 -7.35 10.12 -17.29
C ASP A 256 -7.70 9.65 -15.88
N LYS A 257 -7.49 10.49 -14.85
CA LYS A 257 -7.78 10.22 -13.43
C LYS A 257 -7.05 9.02 -12.82
N MET A 258 -6.18 8.36 -13.56
CA MET A 258 -5.45 7.20 -13.07
C MET A 258 -4.41 7.59 -12.02
N ILE A 259 -4.20 6.69 -11.05
CA ILE A 259 -3.10 6.78 -10.09
C ILE A 259 -1.94 5.95 -10.61
N ARG A 260 -0.76 6.57 -10.70
CA ARG A 260 0.48 5.94 -11.14
C ARG A 260 1.56 6.11 -10.10
N ILE A 261 2.25 5.03 -9.78
CA ILE A 261 3.33 5.04 -8.80
C ILE A 261 4.64 4.72 -9.51
N PHE A 262 5.65 5.55 -9.28
CA PHE A 262 6.99 5.38 -9.81
C PHE A 262 7.98 5.11 -8.68
N SER A 263 8.90 4.18 -8.93
CA SER A 263 10.04 3.92 -8.07
C SER A 263 11.22 3.49 -8.94
N LYS A 264 12.43 3.99 -8.65
CA LYS A 264 13.64 3.69 -9.41
C LYS A 264 13.49 3.95 -10.92
N GLY A 265 12.76 5.00 -11.28
CA GLY A 265 12.51 5.39 -12.66
C GLY A 265 11.55 4.49 -13.45
N LYS A 266 10.87 3.57 -12.77
CA LYS A 266 9.93 2.63 -13.39
C LYS A 266 8.52 2.84 -12.87
N LEU A 267 7.52 2.67 -13.73
CA LEU A 267 6.13 2.53 -13.33
C LEU A 267 5.97 1.20 -12.59
N VAL A 268 5.61 1.24 -11.31
CA VAL A 268 5.45 0.04 -10.47
C VAL A 268 3.99 -0.31 -10.20
N LEU A 269 3.08 0.66 -10.34
CA LEU A 269 1.64 0.47 -10.15
C LEU A 269 0.87 1.49 -10.99
N GLU A 270 -0.21 1.03 -11.62
CA GLU A 270 -1.23 1.85 -12.28
C GLU A 270 -2.60 1.32 -11.87
N VAL A 271 -3.47 2.19 -11.36
CA VAL A 271 -4.79 1.78 -10.83
C VAL A 271 -5.81 2.90 -10.99
N ASP A 272 -7.06 2.52 -11.24
CA ASP A 272 -8.20 3.43 -11.18
C ASP A 272 -8.53 3.75 -9.70
N PRO A 273 -8.65 5.04 -9.31
CA PRO A 273 -9.09 5.42 -7.97
C PRO A 273 -10.39 4.75 -7.49
N GLU A 274 -11.32 4.42 -8.38
CA GLU A 274 -12.59 3.78 -8.02
C GLU A 274 -12.41 2.30 -7.64
N GLU A 275 -11.42 1.63 -8.22
CA GLU A 275 -11.14 0.21 -8.01
C GLU A 275 -10.31 -0.05 -6.74
N LEU A 276 -9.34 0.83 -6.47
CA LEU A 276 -8.38 0.74 -5.35
C LEU A 276 -9.07 0.67 -3.97
#